data_AF-A0A953KHW7-F1
#
_entry.id   AF-A0A953KHW7-F1
#
_cell.length_a   1.000
_cell.length_b   1.000
_cell.length_c   1.000
_cell.angle_alpha   90.00
_cell.angle_beta   90.00
_cell.angle_gamma   90.00
#
_symmetry.space_group_name_H-M   'P 1'
#
loop_
_entity.id
_entity.type
_entity.pdbx_description
1 polymer ?
#
loop_
_entity_poly.entity_id
_entity_poly.type
_entity_poly.pdbx_seq_one_letter_code
_entity_poly.pdbx_strand_id
1 'polypeptide(L)'
;MAYEQERFNQEMQLRVNEAEEAYIDRIRERIEELQANDINLLFSYLYRLDIEEGRLKELIQRSFAGHFADELAREIWQRQKQRLQHKKDWPVPPVSDKEWEL
;
A
#
# COMPACT_ATOMS: atom_id res chain seq x y z
N MET A 1 -3.50 12.41 34.88
CA MET A 1 -3.58 10.95 34.66
C MET A 1 -4.38 10.58 33.40
N ALA A 2 -5.72 10.50 33.40
CA ALA A 2 -6.48 10.07 32.20
C ALA A 2 -6.37 11.05 31.00
N TYR A 3 -6.51 12.35 31.27
CA TYR A 3 -6.41 13.41 30.25
C TYR A 3 -5.03 13.48 29.56
N GLU A 4 -3.96 13.26 30.31
CA GLU A 4 -2.59 13.27 29.77
C GLU A 4 -2.33 12.06 28.87
N GLN A 5 -2.87 10.89 29.22
CA GLN A 5 -2.79 9.69 28.39
C GLN A 5 -3.61 9.84 27.10
N GLU A 6 -4.82 10.41 27.18
CA GLU A 6 -5.65 10.69 26.01
C GLU A 6 -4.97 11.65 25.04
N ARG A 7 -4.39 12.75 25.57
CA ARG A 7 -3.64 13.71 24.76
C ARG A 7 -2.43 13.06 24.08
N PHE A 8 -1.66 12.26 24.82
CA PHE A 8 -0.51 11.55 24.25
C PHE A 8 -0.93 10.59 23.13
N ASN A 9 -2.00 9.82 23.34
CA ASN A 9 -2.53 8.92 22.32
C ASN A 9 -2.97 9.68 21.06
N GLN A 10 -3.61 10.84 21.24
CA GLN A 10 -4.03 11.68 20.12
C GLN A 10 -2.84 12.24 19.34
N GLU A 11 -1.82 12.76 20.02
CA GLU A 11 -0.59 13.25 19.40
C GLU A 11 0.14 12.14 18.62
N MET A 12 0.18 10.92 19.18
CA MET A 12 0.74 9.75 18.51
C MET A 12 -0.06 9.35 17.27
N GLN A 13 -1.39 9.34 17.35
CA GLN A 13 -2.24 9.03 16.21
C GLN A 13 -2.07 10.05 15.07
N LEU A 14 -1.95 11.34 15.40
CA LEU A 14 -1.68 12.38 14.41
C LEU A 14 -0.36 12.13 13.67
N ARG A 15 0.72 11.83 14.39
CA ARG A 15 2.02 11.51 13.78
C ARG A 15 1.97 10.29 12.86
N VAL A 16 1.21 9.26 13.26
CA VAL A 16 1.01 8.06 12.43
C VAL A 16 0.27 8.43 11.14
N ASN A 17 -0.79 9.24 11.24
CA ASN A 17 -1.56 9.68 10.07
C ASN A 17 -0.70 10.55 9.13
N GLU A 18 0.11 11.46 9.66
CA GLU A 18 1.04 12.29 8.87
C GLU A 18 2.09 11.44 8.13
N ALA A 19 2.66 10.44 8.82
CA ALA A 19 3.59 9.51 8.20
C ALA A 19 2.92 8.67 7.12
N GLU A 20 1.68 8.22 7.35
CA GLU A 20 0.89 7.48 6.37
C GLU A 20 0.61 8.29 5.11
N GLU A 21 0.16 9.54 5.23
CA GLU A 21 -0.05 10.41 4.07
C GLU A 21 1.27 10.69 3.33
N ALA A 22 2.40 10.84 4.03
CA ALA A 22 3.70 10.99 3.38
C ALA A 22 4.08 9.76 2.52
N TYR A 23 3.74 8.54 2.95
CA TYR A 23 3.94 7.34 2.12
C TYR A 23 3.01 7.31 0.91
N ILE A 24 1.74 7.69 1.10
CA ILE A 24 0.76 7.77 0.01
C ILE A 24 1.22 8.79 -1.04
N ASP A 25 1.68 9.96 -0.61
CA ASP A 25 2.22 11.00 -1.49
C ASP A 25 3.40 10.48 -2.32
N ARG A 26 4.32 9.74 -1.71
CA ARG A 26 5.46 9.14 -2.43
C ARG A 26 5.02 8.10 -3.47
N ILE A 27 4.00 7.30 -3.15
CA ILE A 27 3.44 6.33 -4.09
C ILE A 27 2.77 7.08 -5.25
N ARG A 28 2.01 8.13 -4.96
CA ARG A 28 1.36 8.97 -5.97
C ARG A 28 2.38 9.61 -6.92
N GLU A 29 3.40 10.28 -6.39
CA GLU A 29 4.48 10.88 -7.18
C GLU A 29 5.06 9.86 -8.18
N ARG A 30 5.30 8.63 -7.70
CA ARG A 30 5.83 7.57 -8.55
C ARG A 30 4.83 7.07 -9.60
N ILE A 31 3.55 6.97 -9.26
CA ILE A 31 2.50 6.62 -10.22
C ILE A 31 2.44 7.67 -11.33
N GLU A 32 2.41 8.95 -10.99
CA GLU A 32 2.36 10.06 -11.96
C GLU A 32 3.57 10.03 -12.90
N GLU A 33 4.77 9.82 -12.35
CA GLU A 33 5.98 9.66 -13.14
C GLU A 33 5.87 8.50 -14.13
N LEU A 34 5.37 7.33 -13.69
CA LEU A 34 5.22 6.16 -14.54
C LEU A 34 4.08 6.35 -15.56
N GLN A 35 2.98 7.01 -15.21
CA GLN A 35 1.92 7.31 -16.16
C GLN A 35 2.43 8.20 -17.29
N ALA A 36 3.29 9.17 -16.98
CA ALA A 36 3.86 10.07 -17.97
C ALA A 36 4.96 9.42 -18.82
N ASN A 37 5.79 8.55 -18.23
CA ASN A 37 7.03 8.10 -18.86
C ASN A 37 7.06 6.61 -19.23
N ASP A 38 6.36 5.73 -18.51
CA ASP A 38 6.36 4.28 -18.76
C ASP A 38 5.14 3.57 -18.14
N ILE A 39 4.01 3.62 -18.86
CA ILE A 39 2.75 3.02 -18.41
C ILE A 39 2.82 1.49 -18.33
N ASN A 40 3.67 0.84 -19.14
CA ASN A 40 3.83 -0.62 -19.12
C ASN A 40 4.51 -1.07 -17.83
N LEU A 41 5.49 -0.30 -17.35
CA LEU A 41 6.13 -0.54 -16.08
C LEU A 41 5.16 -0.32 -14.91
N LEU A 42 4.26 0.68 -14.99
CA LEU A 42 3.19 0.84 -13.99
C LEU A 42 2.33 -0.43 -13.91
N PHE A 43 1.79 -0.91 -15.03
CA PHE A 43 0.96 -2.12 -15.03
C PHE A 43 1.73 -3.35 -14.52
N SER A 44 3.02 -3.48 -14.86
CA SER A 44 3.88 -4.55 -14.36
C SER A 44 4.01 -4.53 -12.83
N TYR A 45 4.09 -3.35 -12.22
CA TYR A 45 4.07 -3.21 -10.76
C TYR A 45 2.71 -3.53 -10.16
N LEU A 46 1.61 -3.02 -10.75
CA LEU A 46 0.26 -3.30 -10.26
C LEU A 46 -0.04 -4.81 -10.20
N TYR A 47 0.41 -5.55 -11.22
CA TYR A 47 0.30 -7.01 -11.24
C TYR A 47 1.07 -7.67 -10.08
N ARG A 48 2.33 -7.30 -9.85
CA ARG A 48 3.15 -7.84 -8.75
C ARG A 48 2.66 -7.48 -7.35
N LEU A 49 1.88 -6.39 -7.25
CA LEU A 49 1.27 -5.95 -6.02
C LEU A 49 -0.07 -6.63 -5.74
N ASP A 50 -0.52 -7.54 -6.61
CA ASP A 50 -1.85 -8.16 -6.58
C ASP A 50 -2.96 -7.10 -6.53
N ILE A 51 -2.86 -6.06 -7.36
CA ILE A 51 -3.98 -5.14 -7.60
C ILE A 51 -4.88 -5.78 -8.66
N GLU A 52 -6.09 -6.14 -8.26
CA GLU A 52 -7.05 -6.81 -9.16
C GLU A 52 -7.42 -5.94 -10.37
N GLU A 53 -7.46 -6.53 -11.56
CA GLU A 53 -7.79 -5.82 -12.79
C GLU A 53 -9.20 -5.21 -12.74
N GLY A 54 -10.16 -5.91 -12.12
CA GLY A 54 -11.51 -5.39 -11.89
C GLY A 54 -11.48 -4.10 -11.07
N ARG A 55 -10.71 -4.10 -9.97
CA ARG A 55 -10.53 -2.93 -9.12
C ARG A 55 -9.86 -1.78 -9.86
N LEU A 56 -8.86 -2.08 -10.67
CA LEU A 56 -8.18 -1.08 -11.50
C LEU A 56 -9.14 -0.43 -12.52
N LYS A 57 -10.00 -1.22 -13.16
CA LYS A 57 -11.03 -0.71 -14.06
C LYS A 57 -12.02 0.19 -13.34
N GLU A 58 -12.46 -0.17 -12.14
CA GLU A 58 -13.31 0.68 -11.31
C GLU A 58 -12.66 2.02 -11.01
N LEU A 59 -11.38 2.00 -10.61
CA LEU A 59 -10.62 3.22 -10.33
C LEU A 59 -10.54 4.11 -11.57
N ILE A 60 -10.19 3.55 -12.72
CA ILE A 60 -10.12 4.29 -14.00
C ILE A 60 -11.48 4.89 -14.38
N GLN A 61 -12.58 4.16 -14.16
CA GLN A 61 -13.92 4.61 -14.53
C GLN A 61 -14.50 5.68 -13.59
N ARG A 62 -14.12 5.64 -12.31
CA ARG A 62 -14.67 6.54 -11.28
C ARG A 62 -13.83 7.79 -11.08
N SER A 63 -12.53 7.70 -11.32
CA SER A 63 -11.65 8.85 -11.16
C SER A 63 -11.92 9.87 -12.25
N PHE A 64 -12.26 11.09 -11.82
CA PHE A 64 -12.26 12.25 -12.70
C PHE A 64 -10.81 12.58 -13.08
N ALA A 65 -10.59 13.16 -14.26
CA ALA A 65 -9.25 13.48 -14.75
C ALA A 65 -8.44 14.23 -13.68
N GLY A 66 -7.33 13.64 -13.23
CA GLY A 66 -6.45 14.19 -12.19
C GLY A 66 -6.46 13.45 -10.86
N HIS A 67 -7.47 12.60 -10.56
CA HIS A 67 -7.54 11.91 -9.25
C HIS A 67 -7.12 10.43 -9.29
N PHE A 68 -6.88 9.86 -10.47
CA PHE A 68 -6.52 8.45 -10.60
C PHE A 68 -5.27 8.09 -9.80
N ALA A 69 -4.23 8.93 -9.83
CA ALA A 69 -2.99 8.67 -9.12
C ALA A 69 -3.18 8.70 -7.59
N ASP A 70 -3.98 9.63 -7.08
CA ASP A 70 -4.36 9.69 -5.65
C ASP A 70 -5.08 8.41 -5.22
N GLU A 71 -6.12 8.01 -5.96
CA GLU A 71 -6.93 6.85 -5.61
C GLU A 71 -6.12 5.55 -5.70
N LEU A 72 -5.31 5.40 -6.75
CA LEU A 72 -4.44 4.25 -6.92
C LEU A 72 -3.35 4.18 -5.85
N ALA A 73 -2.79 5.32 -5.42
CA ALA A 73 -1.80 5.35 -4.34
C ALA A 73 -2.39 4.82 -3.02
N ARG A 74 -3.61 5.24 -2.69
CA ARG A 74 -4.34 4.76 -1.51
C ARG A 74 -4.64 3.26 -1.58
N GLU A 75 -5.04 2.77 -2.75
CA GLU A 75 -5.28 1.34 -2.98
C GLU A 75 -3.98 0.51 -2.83
N ILE A 76 -2.87 0.96 -3.43
CA ILE A 76 -1.56 0.31 -3.27
C ILE A 76 -1.14 0.28 -1.81
N TRP A 77 -1.26 1.41 -1.11
CA TRP A 77 -0.90 1.49 0.30
C TRP A 77 -1.73 0.52 1.16
N GLN A 78 -3.04 0.46 0.93
CA GLN A 78 -3.90 -0.48 1.63
C GLN A 78 -3.49 -1.93 1.37
N ARG A 79 -3.12 -2.27 0.13
CA ARG A 79 -2.60 -3.59 -0.22
C ARG A 79 -1.28 -3.91 0.48
N GLN A 80 -0.37 -2.93 0.66
CA GLN A 80 0.85 -3.14 1.45
C GLN A 80 0.54 -3.43 2.92
N LYS A 81 -0.39 -2.69 3.53
CA LYS A 81 -0.83 -2.95 4.91
C LYS A 81 -1.39 -4.36 5.05
N GLN A 82 -2.22 -4.81 4.10
CA GLN A 82 -2.72 -6.18 4.07
C GLN A 82 -1.60 -7.21 3.95
N ARG A 83 -0.60 -7.00 3.08
CA ARG A 83 0.54 -7.92 2.95
C ARG A 83 1.34 -8.06 4.24
N LEU A 84 1.57 -6.93 4.94
CA LEU A 84 2.24 -6.94 6.25
C LEU A 84 1.42 -7.69 7.29
N GLN A 85 0.10 -7.51 7.31
CA GLN A 85 -0.81 -8.23 8.19
C GLN A 85 -0.80 -9.74 7.89
N HIS A 86 -0.94 -10.14 6.62
CA HIS A 86 -0.88 -11.54 6.22
C HIS A 86 0.45 -12.21 6.60
N LYS A 87 1.57 -11.51 6.43
CA LYS A 87 2.89 -12.01 6.84
C LYS A 87 2.99 -12.25 8.34
N LYS A 88 2.30 -11.43 9.15
CA LYS A 88 2.23 -11.60 10.60
C LYS A 88 1.35 -12.79 10.98
N ASP A 89 0.22 -12.97 10.30
CA ASP A 89 -0.75 -14.02 10.61
C ASP A 89 -0.32 -15.41 10.11
N TRP A 90 0.47 -15.45 9.04
CA TRP A 90 1.00 -16.68 8.43
C TRP A 90 2.53 -16.67 8.38
N PRO A 91 3.19 -16.85 9.55
CA PRO A 91 4.65 -16.97 9.57
C PRO A 91 5.05 -18.24 8.82
N VAL A 92 5.87 -18.08 7.79
CA VAL A 92 6.49 -19.22 7.10
C VAL A 92 7.49 -19.84 8.06
N PRO A 93 7.36 -21.13 8.42
CA PRO A 93 8.33 -21.79 9.26
C PRO A 93 9.70 -21.76 8.56
N PRO A 94 10.80 -21.64 9.32
CA PRO A 94 12.13 -21.73 8.73
C PRO A 94 12.24 -23.04 7.95
N VAL A 95 12.82 -22.97 6.75
CA VAL A 95 13.04 -24.15 5.90
C VAL A 95 13.85 -25.15 6.72
N SER A 96 13.30 -26.34 6.94
CA SER A 96 14.02 -27.40 7.62
C SER A 96 14.90 -28.12 6.61
N ASP A 97 16.19 -28.25 6.90
CA ASP A 97 17.15 -28.93 6.02
C ASP A 97 16.75 -30.40 5.73
N LYS A 98 15.92 -31.00 6.60
CA LYS A 98 15.48 -32.39 6.49
C LYS A 98 14.50 -32.67 5.34
N GLU A 99 13.85 -31.65 4.78
CA GLU A 99 12.88 -31.84 3.69
C GLU A 99 13.55 -31.90 2.30
N TRP A 100 14.83 -31.55 2.21
CA TRP A 100 15.62 -31.55 0.97
C TRP A 100 16.57 -32.76 0.85
N GLU A 101 16.60 -33.63 1.86
CA GLU A 101 17.32 -34.91 1.84
C GLU A 101 16.36 -36.04 1.46
N LEU A 102 15.92 -36.08 0.20
CA LEU A 102 15.24 -37.22 -0.43
C LEU A 102 16.10 -37.80 -1.55
#